data_AF-A0A1J5DZ89-F1
#
_entry.id   AF-A0A1J5DZ89-F1
#
_cell.length_a   1.000
_cell.length_b   1.000
_cell.length_c   1.000
_cell.angle_alpha   90.00
_cell.angle_beta   90.00
_cell.angle_gamma   90.00
#
_symmetry.space_group_name_H-M   'P 1'
#
loop_
_entity.id
_entity.type
_entity.pdbx_description
1 polymer ?
#
loop_
_entity_poly.entity_id
_entity_poly.type
_entity_poly.pdbx_seq_one_letter_code
_entity_poly.pdbx_strand_id
1 'polypeptide(L)'
;MGLGAVFALLTPLSGDLSAKHVAAWQPVKLAALEGQFETERGAPLRIGGWPDEARGETRWSIDIPKGLSFLAYGDFDTEVKGLNAFPEEDRPPVAVVHLAFQLMVACGSALALFGLTFLFLLVRRRRVPLQRGLLRAAVLCAPLGFVAIEAGWTVTEVGRQPWVVVGFLRTAEAVTPMPHLQLPFAMFAALFLFLGVMVVVLLKRMVFASPGAEPTDPEPEREVQP
;
A
#
# COMPACT_ATOMS: atom_id res chain seq x y z
N MET A 1 -12.54 -12.09 10.81
CA MET A 1 -12.53 -10.61 10.91
C MET A 1 -11.80 -10.07 12.13
N GLY A 2 -11.92 -10.67 13.33
CA GLY A 2 -11.17 -10.21 14.52
C GLY A 2 -9.65 -10.13 14.32
N LEU A 3 -9.05 -11.18 13.75
CA LEU A 3 -7.60 -11.21 13.45
C LEU A 3 -7.19 -10.14 12.42
N GLY A 4 -7.99 -9.96 11.36
CA GLY A 4 -7.74 -8.95 10.33
C GLY A 4 -7.79 -7.53 10.86
N ALA A 5 -8.65 -7.26 11.84
CA ALA A 5 -8.71 -5.95 12.47
C ALA A 5 -7.47 -5.66 13.34
N VAL A 6 -6.91 -6.66 14.02
CA VAL A 6 -5.65 -6.51 14.75
C VAL A 6 -4.51 -6.17 13.79
N PHE A 7 -4.36 -6.93 12.70
CA PHE A 7 -3.33 -6.65 11.70
C PHE A 7 -3.51 -5.27 11.04
N ALA A 8 -4.74 -4.86 10.76
CA ALA A 8 -5.01 -3.53 10.21
C ALA A 8 -4.56 -2.38 11.11
N LEU A 9 -4.46 -2.59 12.43
CA LEU A 9 -3.92 -1.61 13.38
C LEU A 9 -2.39 -1.66 13.51
N LEU A 10 -1.81 -2.85 13.37
CA LEU A 10 -0.37 -3.04 13.43
C LEU A 10 0.33 -2.54 12.17
N THR A 11 -0.33 -2.62 11.00
CA THR A 11 0.26 -2.20 9.72
C THR A 11 0.68 -0.72 9.69
N PRO A 12 -0.15 0.26 10.11
CA PRO A 12 0.26 1.67 10.18
C PRO A 12 1.47 1.90 11.10
N LEU A 13 1.53 1.21 12.25
CA LEU A 13 2.66 1.32 13.18
C LEU A 13 3.96 0.78 12.55
N SER A 14 3.87 -0.37 11.88
CA SER A 14 4.99 -0.93 11.12
C SER A 14 5.42 -0.01 9.97
N GLY A 15 4.46 0.67 9.33
CA GLY A 15 4.70 1.65 8.28
C GLY A 15 5.45 2.88 8.79
N ASP A 16 5.04 3.45 9.92
CA ASP A 16 5.71 4.59 10.55
C ASP A 16 7.18 4.27 10.90
N LEU A 17 7.42 3.11 11.49
CA LEU A 17 8.80 2.64 11.77
C LEU A 17 9.63 2.51 10.49
N SER A 18 9.04 1.99 9.43
CA SER A 18 9.71 1.85 8.13
C SER A 18 9.99 3.21 7.49
N ALA A 19 9.06 4.17 7.60
CA ALA A 19 9.22 5.52 7.09
C ALA A 19 10.36 6.26 7.79
N LYS A 20 10.47 6.13 9.12
CA LYS A 20 11.59 6.68 9.91
C LYS A 20 12.94 6.06 9.50
N HIS A 21 12.95 4.76 9.19
CA HIS A 21 14.15 4.11 8.67
C HIS A 21 14.55 4.66 7.29
N VAL A 22 13.58 4.86 6.39
CA VAL A 22 13.81 5.51 5.08
C VAL A 22 14.30 6.94 5.27
N ALA A 23 13.75 7.70 6.22
CA ALA A 23 14.19 9.05 6.51
C ALA A 23 15.66 9.11 6.92
N ALA A 24 16.09 8.18 7.78
CA ALA A 24 17.48 8.13 8.27
C ALA A 24 18.48 7.70 7.19
N TRP A 25 18.14 6.72 6.36
CA TRP A 25 19.10 6.08 5.44
C TRP A 25 18.94 6.48 3.97
N GLN A 26 17.76 6.94 3.56
CA GLN A 26 17.42 7.23 2.17
C GLN A 26 16.64 8.55 2.06
N PRO A 27 17.24 9.70 2.41
CA PRO A 27 16.55 10.99 2.42
C PRO A 27 16.02 11.41 1.04
N VAL A 28 16.70 11.05 -0.05
CA VAL A 28 16.22 11.29 -1.42
C VAL A 28 14.90 10.56 -1.70
N LYS A 29 14.76 9.33 -1.18
CA LYS A 29 13.53 8.54 -1.33
C LYS A 29 12.42 9.16 -0.50
N LEU A 30 12.68 9.55 0.75
CA LEU A 30 11.70 10.26 1.57
C LEU A 30 11.20 11.53 0.87
N ALA A 31 12.12 12.34 0.34
CA ALA A 31 11.78 13.56 -0.37
C ALA A 31 10.90 13.28 -1.60
N ALA A 32 11.16 12.19 -2.32
CA ALA A 32 10.32 11.76 -3.44
C ALA A 32 8.93 11.26 -2.99
N LEU A 33 8.83 10.54 -1.87
CA LEU A 33 7.54 10.07 -1.32
C LEU A 33 6.61 11.24 -0.97
N GLU A 34 7.18 12.32 -0.44
CA GLU A 34 6.44 13.49 0.04
C GLU A 34 6.35 14.64 -0.99
N GLY A 35 6.95 14.46 -2.17
CA GLY A 35 7.03 15.53 -3.17
C GLY A 35 7.73 16.78 -2.64
N GLN A 36 8.72 16.60 -1.76
CA GLN A 36 9.49 17.67 -1.12
C GLN A 36 10.65 18.07 -2.01
N PHE A 37 10.52 19.21 -2.70
CA PHE A 37 11.57 19.70 -3.59
C PHE A 37 12.61 20.54 -2.86
N GLU A 38 12.16 21.51 -2.06
CA GLU A 38 13.03 22.39 -1.30
C GLU A 38 13.47 21.78 0.02
N THR A 39 14.66 22.14 0.50
CA THR A 39 15.08 21.75 1.86
C THR A 39 14.52 22.77 2.84
N GLU A 40 13.79 22.29 3.85
CA GLU A 40 13.17 23.20 4.82
C GLU A 40 13.14 22.62 6.23
N ARG A 41 13.15 23.52 7.21
CA ARG A 41 12.98 23.18 8.63
C ARG A 41 11.51 23.15 8.97
N GLY A 42 11.06 22.07 9.61
CA GLY A 42 9.64 21.89 9.89
C GLY A 42 8.82 21.66 8.63
N ALA A 43 9.31 20.77 7.76
CA ALA A 43 8.66 20.44 6.49
C ALA A 43 7.22 19.99 6.71
N PRO A 44 6.28 20.46 5.87
CA PRO A 44 4.89 20.07 5.93
C PRO A 44 4.72 18.64 5.42
N LEU A 45 3.75 17.93 5.98
CA LEU A 45 3.26 16.69 5.40
C LEU A 45 2.31 17.04 4.26
N ARG A 46 2.57 16.56 3.04
CA ARG A 46 1.69 16.82 1.88
C ARG A 46 0.76 15.66 1.69
N ILE A 47 -0.54 15.93 1.71
CA ILE A 47 -1.58 14.94 1.42
C ILE A 47 -2.12 15.18 0.02
N GLY A 48 -2.01 14.17 -0.82
CA GLY A 48 -2.30 14.25 -2.25
C GLY A 48 -1.40 15.25 -2.97
N GLY A 49 -1.89 15.74 -4.11
CA GLY A 49 -1.15 16.64 -4.98
C GLY A 49 -0.44 15.94 -6.14
N TRP A 50 0.05 16.74 -7.08
CA TRP A 50 0.79 16.31 -8.24
C TRP A 50 2.17 16.97 -8.23
N PRO A 51 3.27 16.19 -8.12
CA PRO A 51 4.61 16.74 -8.16
C PRO A 51 4.98 17.14 -9.59
N ASP A 52 5.38 18.39 -9.75
CA ASP A 52 5.81 18.99 -11.01
C ASP A 52 7.32 19.22 -10.95
N GLU A 53 8.08 18.26 -11.47
CA GLU A 53 9.55 18.28 -11.45
C GLU A 53 10.14 19.46 -12.24
N ALA A 54 9.45 19.93 -13.29
CA ALA A 54 9.90 21.08 -14.08
C ALA A 54 9.79 22.40 -13.31
N ARG A 55 8.84 22.48 -12.37
CA ARG A 55 8.66 23.65 -11.50
C ARG A 55 9.35 23.50 -10.15
N GLY A 56 9.69 22.27 -9.75
CA GLY A 56 10.23 21.98 -8.43
C GLY A 56 9.20 22.17 -7.32
N GLU A 57 7.92 21.88 -7.60
CA GLU A 57 6.82 22.11 -6.65
C GLU A 57 5.79 20.98 -6.72
N THR A 58 5.12 20.70 -5.59
CA THR A 58 3.95 19.81 -5.57
C THR A 58 2.68 20.63 -5.59
N ARG A 59 1.87 20.46 -6.63
CA ARG A 59 0.66 21.24 -6.89
C ARG A 59 -0.57 20.55 -6.31
N TRP A 60 -1.55 21.33 -5.88
CA TRP A 60 -2.84 20.83 -5.35
C TRP A 60 -2.72 19.90 -4.13
N SER A 61 -1.63 19.99 -3.37
CA SER A 61 -1.48 19.28 -2.09
C SER A 61 -2.22 20.01 -0.98
N ILE A 62 -2.65 19.23 0.01
CA ILE A 62 -3.10 19.76 1.31
C ILE A 62 -1.93 19.60 2.27
N ASP A 63 -1.40 20.72 2.73
CA ASP A 63 -0.17 20.75 3.52
C ASP A 63 -0.51 20.86 5.02
N ILE A 64 0.03 19.94 5.81
CA ILE A 64 -0.07 19.97 7.28
C ILE A 64 1.27 20.50 7.81
N PRO A 65 1.32 21.72 8.37
CA PRO A 65 2.56 22.35 8.82
C PRO A 65 3.34 21.46 9.80
N LYS A 66 4.66 21.34 9.58
CA LYS A 66 5.58 20.55 10.40
C LYS A 66 5.25 19.05 10.55
N GLY A 67 4.25 18.55 9.82
CA GLY A 67 3.79 17.16 9.92
C GLY A 67 4.86 16.16 9.48
N LEU A 68 5.59 16.48 8.41
CA LEU A 68 6.61 15.59 7.87
C LEU A 68 7.83 15.50 8.79
N SER A 69 8.33 16.63 9.30
CA SER A 69 9.44 16.62 10.26
C SER A 69 9.12 15.78 11.49
N PHE A 70 7.91 15.91 12.04
CA PHE A 70 7.48 15.10 13.18
C PHE A 70 7.33 13.62 12.86
N LEU A 71 6.71 13.26 11.74
CA LEU A 71 6.53 11.85 11.38
C LEU A 71 7.85 11.18 11.01
N ALA A 72 8.73 11.87 10.29
CA ALA A 72 10.00 11.32 9.82
C ALA A 72 11.07 11.24 10.93
N TYR A 73 11.12 12.21 11.85
CA TYR A 73 12.22 12.33 12.83
C TYR A 73 11.75 12.45 14.28
N GLY A 74 10.46 12.62 14.55
CA GLY A 74 9.91 12.80 15.90
C GLY A 74 10.04 14.23 16.45
N ASP A 75 10.60 15.16 15.68
CA ASP A 75 10.81 16.56 16.06
C ASP A 75 10.29 17.50 14.96
N PHE A 76 9.45 18.45 15.36
CA PHE A 76 8.80 19.41 14.49
C PHE A 76 9.77 20.41 13.83
N ASP A 77 10.97 20.63 14.37
CA ASP A 77 11.92 21.63 13.85
C ASP A 77 13.14 21.01 13.14
N THR A 78 13.12 19.70 12.92
CA THR A 78 14.14 18.99 12.14
C THR A 78 14.10 19.41 10.67
N GLU A 79 15.28 19.63 10.10
CA GLU A 79 15.47 19.92 8.69
C GLU A 79 15.27 18.66 7.85
N VAL A 80 14.38 18.75 6.85
CA VAL A 80 14.14 17.67 5.89
C VAL A 80 14.76 18.07 4.56
N LYS A 81 15.70 17.25 4.07
CA LYS A 81 16.34 17.47 2.77
C LYS A 81 15.33 17.31 1.65
N GLY A 82 15.22 18.31 0.79
CA GLY A 82 14.43 18.26 -0.43
C GLY A 82 15.17 17.62 -1.60
N LEU A 83 14.44 17.29 -2.66
CA LEU A 83 14.98 16.72 -3.90
C LEU A 83 16.04 17.61 -4.55
N ASN A 84 15.91 18.94 -4.44
CA ASN A 84 16.84 19.90 -5.04
C ASN A 84 18.25 19.84 -4.42
N ALA A 85 18.39 19.24 -3.23
CA ALA A 85 19.68 19.00 -2.61
C ALA A 85 20.46 17.80 -3.20
N PHE A 86 19.83 17.00 -4.07
CA PHE A 86 20.42 15.81 -4.70
C PHE A 86 20.58 16.00 -6.21
N PRO A 87 21.59 15.40 -6.85
CA PRO A 87 21.72 15.41 -8.31
C PRO A 87 20.48 14.82 -9.00
N GLU A 88 20.02 15.43 -10.10
CA GLU A 88 18.84 14.95 -10.85
C GLU A 88 18.97 13.50 -11.31
N GLU A 89 20.18 13.10 -11.69
CA GLU A 89 20.50 11.73 -12.12
C GLU A 89 20.40 10.67 -11.01
N ASP A 90 20.24 11.08 -9.76
CA ASP A 90 20.09 10.18 -8.60
C ASP A 90 18.66 10.17 -8.05
N ARG A 91 17.79 11.03 -8.59
CA ARG A 91 16.40 11.15 -8.13
C ARG A 91 15.55 10.03 -8.73
N PRO A 92 14.71 9.35 -7.93
CA PRO A 92 13.70 8.45 -8.48
C PRO A 92 12.62 9.27 -9.21
N PRO A 93 11.81 8.64 -10.09
CA PRO A 93 10.71 9.33 -10.76
C PRO A 93 9.65 9.76 -9.74
N VAL A 94 9.60 11.05 -9.45
CA VAL A 94 8.93 11.61 -8.26
C VAL A 94 7.42 11.42 -8.35
N ALA A 95 6.83 11.66 -9.53
CA ALA A 95 5.39 11.53 -9.74
C ALA A 95 4.86 10.13 -9.44
N VAL A 96 5.55 9.10 -9.92
CA VAL A 96 5.14 7.71 -9.71
C VAL A 96 5.24 7.33 -8.24
N VAL A 97 6.35 7.71 -7.60
CA VAL A 97 6.64 7.37 -6.20
C VAL A 97 5.70 8.10 -5.24
N HIS A 98 5.47 9.39 -5.42
CA HIS A 98 4.56 10.18 -4.59
C HIS A 98 3.12 9.67 -4.69
N LEU A 99 2.61 9.45 -5.91
CA LEU A 99 1.23 8.98 -6.10
C LEU A 99 1.03 7.56 -5.54
N ALA A 100 2.01 6.68 -5.72
CA ALA A 100 1.97 5.34 -5.14
C ALA A 100 2.00 5.41 -3.60
N PHE A 101 2.79 6.30 -3.02
CA PHE A 101 2.82 6.52 -1.57
C PHE A 101 1.48 7.03 -1.03
N GLN A 102 0.90 8.06 -1.65
CA GLN A 102 -0.41 8.59 -1.27
C GLN A 102 -1.50 7.53 -1.39
N LEU A 103 -1.49 6.73 -2.46
CA LEU A 103 -2.44 5.62 -2.65
C LEU A 103 -2.27 4.57 -1.55
N MET A 104 -1.04 4.15 -1.26
CA MET A 104 -0.73 3.18 -0.20
C MET A 104 -1.21 3.65 1.16
N VAL A 105 -0.88 4.90 1.55
CA VAL A 105 -1.28 5.49 2.83
C VAL A 105 -2.80 5.66 2.90
N ALA A 106 -3.45 6.09 1.83
CA ALA A 106 -4.90 6.22 1.77
C ALA A 106 -5.60 4.86 1.94
N CYS A 107 -5.17 3.84 1.20
CA CYS A 107 -5.71 2.49 1.32
C CYS A 107 -5.45 1.90 2.72
N GLY A 108 -4.23 2.03 3.25
CA GLY A 108 -3.86 1.56 4.58
C GLY A 108 -4.68 2.23 5.69
N SER A 109 -4.86 3.54 5.61
CA SER A 109 -5.67 4.32 6.55
C SER A 109 -7.15 3.93 6.49
N ALA A 110 -7.69 3.69 5.30
CA ALA A 110 -9.06 3.22 5.13
C ALA A 110 -9.27 1.81 5.70
N LEU A 111 -8.31 0.90 5.50
CA LEU A 111 -8.35 -0.45 6.09
C LEU A 111 -8.23 -0.41 7.62
N ALA A 112 -7.34 0.44 8.15
CA ALA A 112 -7.20 0.65 9.59
C ALA A 112 -8.48 1.22 10.22
N LEU A 113 -9.10 2.23 9.58
CA LEU A 113 -10.36 2.82 10.02
C LEU A 113 -11.50 1.80 10.01
N PHE A 114 -11.57 0.95 8.98
CA PHE A 114 -12.53 -0.14 8.92
C PHE A 114 -12.31 -1.14 10.07
N GLY A 115 -11.06 -1.54 10.31
CA GLY A 115 -10.68 -2.42 11.43
C GLY A 115 -11.04 -1.85 12.80
N LEU A 116 -10.74 -0.56 13.05
CA LEU A 116 -11.12 0.17 14.26
C LEU A 116 -12.63 0.18 14.45
N THR A 117 -13.38 0.54 13.40
CA THR A 117 -14.84 0.62 13.45
C THR A 117 -15.45 -0.75 13.75
N PHE A 118 -14.92 -1.81 13.12
CA PHE A 118 -15.36 -3.19 13.37
C PHE A 118 -15.11 -3.63 14.81
N LEU A 119 -13.91 -3.40 15.34
CA LEU A 119 -13.55 -3.73 16.73
C LEU A 119 -14.35 -2.92 17.74
N PHE A 120 -14.51 -1.62 17.51
CA PHE A 120 -15.29 -0.74 18.38
C PHE A 120 -16.74 -1.22 18.49
N LEU A 121 -17.38 -1.54 17.36
CA LEU A 121 -18.75 -2.06 17.36
C LEU A 121 -18.85 -3.44 18.01
N LEU A 122 -17.85 -4.31 17.80
CA LEU A 122 -17.79 -5.63 18.43
C LEU A 122 -17.68 -5.52 19.97
N VAL A 123 -16.80 -4.65 20.48
CA VAL A 123 -16.62 -4.42 21.91
C VAL A 123 -17.88 -3.79 22.54
N ARG A 124 -18.46 -2.78 21.88
CA ARG A 124 -19.63 -2.07 22.39
C ARG A 124 -20.91 -2.91 22.38
N ARG A 125 -21.13 -3.72 21.34
CA ARG A 125 -22.36 -4.51 21.19
C ARG A 125 -22.23 -5.96 21.64
N ARG A 126 -21.01 -6.43 21.96
CA ARG A 126 -20.69 -7.83 22.33
C ARG A 126 -21.21 -8.87 21.33
N ARG A 127 -21.48 -8.45 20.08
CA ARG A 127 -22.02 -9.24 18.99
C ARG A 127 -21.42 -8.77 17.68
N VAL A 128 -21.32 -9.68 16.71
CA VAL A 128 -20.80 -9.34 15.38
C VAL A 128 -21.76 -8.38 14.68
N PRO A 129 -21.32 -7.17 14.31
CA PRO A 129 -22.17 -6.19 13.64
C PRO A 129 -22.46 -6.61 12.19
N LEU A 130 -23.61 -7.24 11.95
CA LEU A 130 -24.07 -7.72 10.63
C LEU A 130 -24.82 -6.64 9.82
N GLN A 131 -24.44 -5.37 9.98
CA GLN A 131 -25.09 -4.27 9.26
C GLN A 131 -24.68 -4.30 7.78
N ARG A 132 -25.65 -4.16 6.87
CA ARG A 132 -25.43 -4.23 5.41
C ARG A 132 -24.34 -3.29 4.91
N GLY A 133 -24.23 -2.09 5.49
CA GLY A 133 -23.16 -1.13 5.16
C GLY A 133 -21.76 -1.64 5.54
N LEU A 134 -21.62 -2.23 6.72
CA LEU A 134 -20.34 -2.77 7.18
C LEU A 134 -19.92 -4.01 6.37
N LEU A 135 -20.88 -4.86 6.00
CA LEU A 135 -20.62 -6.02 5.14
C LEU A 135 -20.19 -5.59 3.73
N ARG A 136 -20.80 -4.54 3.15
CA ARG A 136 -20.37 -3.97 1.87
C ARG A 136 -18.96 -3.38 1.97
N ALA A 137 -18.67 -2.63 3.03
CA ALA A 137 -17.33 -2.11 3.28
C ALA A 137 -16.29 -3.24 3.44
N ALA A 138 -16.66 -4.34 4.10
CA ALA A 138 -15.78 -5.52 4.22
C ALA A 138 -15.44 -6.14 2.87
N VAL A 139 -16.41 -6.23 1.95
CA VAL A 139 -16.19 -6.72 0.59
C VAL A 139 -15.24 -5.79 -0.18
N LEU A 140 -15.36 -4.47 0.00
CA LEU A 140 -14.47 -3.48 -0.63
C LEU A 140 -13.05 -3.50 -0.06
N CYS A 141 -12.87 -3.91 1.20
CA CYS A 141 -11.54 -4.02 1.81
C CYS A 141 -10.65 -5.08 1.12
N ALA A 142 -11.25 -6.13 0.54
CA ALA A 142 -10.50 -7.18 -0.13
C ALA A 142 -9.68 -6.66 -1.33
N PRO A 143 -10.28 -6.04 -2.37
CA PRO A 143 -9.51 -5.45 -3.48
C PRO A 143 -8.63 -4.29 -3.02
N LEU A 144 -9.06 -3.52 -2.01
CA LEU A 144 -8.29 -2.39 -1.49
C LEU A 144 -6.94 -2.83 -0.89
N GLY A 145 -6.90 -3.99 -0.23
CA GLY A 145 -5.66 -4.58 0.28
C GLY A 145 -4.66 -4.91 -0.82
N PHE A 146 -5.13 -5.48 -1.94
CA PHE A 146 -4.27 -5.75 -3.11
C PHE A 146 -3.70 -4.45 -3.69
N VAL A 147 -4.53 -3.42 -3.87
CA VAL A 147 -4.08 -2.11 -4.37
C VAL A 147 -3.02 -1.50 -3.44
N ALA A 148 -3.21 -1.59 -2.12
CA ALA A 148 -2.23 -1.10 -1.15
C ALA A 148 -0.88 -1.84 -1.26
N ILE A 149 -0.90 -3.15 -1.50
CA ILE A 149 0.31 -3.97 -1.67
C ILE A 149 1.06 -3.56 -2.95
N GLU A 150 0.37 -3.46 -4.09
CA GLU A 150 0.99 -3.06 -5.37
C GLU A 150 1.55 -1.63 -5.29
N ALA A 151 0.82 -0.72 -4.63
CA ALA A 151 1.28 0.64 -4.38
C ALA A 151 2.54 0.65 -3.48
N GLY A 152 2.57 -0.19 -2.43
CA GLY A 152 3.74 -0.34 -1.56
C GLY A 152 4.96 -0.89 -2.29
N TRP A 153 4.79 -1.90 -3.14
CA TRP A 153 5.88 -2.42 -4.00
C TRP A 153 6.39 -1.36 -4.98
N THR A 154 5.48 -0.58 -5.56
CA THR A 154 5.85 0.54 -6.43
C THR A 154 6.68 1.57 -5.66
N VAL A 155 6.26 1.95 -4.46
CA VAL A 155 7.04 2.83 -3.56
C VAL A 155 8.43 2.28 -3.27
N THR A 156 8.56 0.98 -2.99
CA THR A 156 9.84 0.40 -2.60
C THR A 156 10.80 0.23 -3.77
N GLU A 157 10.30 -0.27 -4.91
CA GLU A 157 11.11 -0.60 -6.08
C GLU A 157 11.38 0.61 -6.97
N VAL A 158 10.33 1.38 -7.30
CA VAL A 158 10.48 2.58 -8.14
C VAL A 158 11.19 3.67 -7.35
N GLY A 159 10.93 3.79 -6.05
CA GLY A 159 11.66 4.72 -5.18
C GLY A 159 13.14 4.39 -4.97
N ARG A 160 13.61 3.23 -5.42
CA ARG A 160 15.04 2.87 -5.44
C ARG A 160 15.72 3.22 -6.77
N GLN A 161 14.95 3.45 -7.84
CA GLN A 161 15.53 3.89 -9.12
C GLN A 161 16.30 5.19 -8.91
N PRO A 162 17.46 5.38 -9.57
CA PRO A 162 18.05 4.55 -10.64
C PRO A 162 19.02 3.47 -10.14
N TRP A 163 18.94 3.08 -8.87
CA TRP A 163 19.89 2.15 -8.26
C TRP A 163 19.36 0.72 -8.17
N VAL A 164 20.22 -0.25 -8.49
CA VAL A 164 20.04 -1.66 -8.07
C VAL A 164 20.57 -1.81 -6.66
N VAL A 165 21.81 -1.36 -6.45
CA VAL A 165 22.48 -1.25 -5.16
C VAL A 165 22.88 0.21 -4.99
N VAL A 166 22.26 0.88 -4.01
CA VAL A 166 22.42 2.32 -3.80
C VAL A 166 23.90 2.67 -3.58
N GLY A 167 24.42 3.57 -4.43
CA GLY A 167 25.81 4.02 -4.39
C GLY A 167 26.84 3.10 -5.08
N PHE A 168 26.43 1.94 -5.61
CA PHE A 168 27.34 0.96 -6.20
C PHE A 168 27.00 0.54 -7.63
N LEU A 169 25.73 0.29 -7.95
CA LEU A 169 25.33 -0.26 -9.25
C LEU A 169 24.04 0.41 -9.75
N ARG A 170 24.12 1.07 -10.91
CA ARG A 170 22.96 1.68 -11.57
C ARG A 170 22.16 0.64 -12.36
N THR A 171 20.85 0.86 -12.49
CA THR A 171 19.96 -0.04 -13.24
C THR A 171 20.31 -0.13 -14.71
N ALA A 172 20.78 0.97 -15.31
CA ALA A 172 21.23 1.00 -16.70
C ALA A 172 22.44 0.09 -16.97
N GLU A 173 23.32 -0.10 -15.98
CA GLU A 173 24.53 -0.92 -16.08
C GLU A 173 24.25 -2.41 -15.84
N ALA A 174 23.17 -2.73 -15.15
CA ALA A 174 22.77 -4.10 -14.82
C ALA A 174 22.05 -4.83 -15.96
N VAL A 175 21.66 -4.12 -17.03
CA VAL A 175 20.91 -4.71 -18.14
C VAL A 175 21.86 -5.37 -19.15
N THR A 176 21.62 -6.65 -19.46
CA THR A 176 22.33 -7.37 -20.51
C THR A 176 21.76 -7.05 -21.90
N PRO A 177 22.59 -6.85 -22.93
CA PRO A 177 22.09 -6.64 -24.30
C PRO A 177 21.50 -7.95 -24.85
N MET A 178 20.17 -8.05 -24.83
CA MET A 178 19.41 -9.18 -25.40
C MET A 178 18.55 -8.68 -26.57
N PRO A 179 18.89 -9.04 -27.82
CA PRO A 179 18.04 -8.76 -28.97
C PRO A 179 16.64 -9.36 -28.79
N HIS A 180 15.62 -8.64 -29.24
CA HIS A 180 14.22 -9.10 -29.26
C HIS A 180 13.57 -9.41 -27.90
N LEU A 181 13.99 -8.75 -26.81
CA LEU A 181 13.40 -8.89 -25.45
C LEU A 181 11.86 -8.76 -25.40
N GLN A 182 11.27 -8.00 -26.33
CA GLN A 182 9.82 -7.82 -26.48
C GLN A 182 9.07 -9.16 -26.60
N LEU A 183 9.64 -10.15 -27.27
CA LEU A 183 8.98 -11.44 -27.54
C LEU A 183 8.84 -12.32 -26.28
N PRO A 184 9.91 -12.67 -25.54
CA PRO A 184 9.76 -13.40 -24.29
C PRO A 184 8.94 -12.61 -23.28
N PHE A 185 9.09 -11.28 -23.21
CA PHE A 185 8.26 -10.43 -22.35
C PHE A 185 6.76 -10.59 -22.65
N ALA A 186 6.35 -10.44 -23.91
CA ALA A 186 4.96 -10.60 -24.32
C ALA A 186 4.43 -12.02 -24.07
N MET A 187 5.26 -13.04 -24.31
CA MET A 187 4.89 -14.44 -24.04
C MET A 187 4.64 -14.69 -22.55
N PHE A 188 5.54 -14.26 -21.66
CA PHE A 188 5.36 -14.40 -20.21
C PHE A 188 4.19 -13.56 -19.71
N ALA A 189 4.01 -12.34 -20.23
CA ALA A 189 2.86 -11.50 -19.89
C ALA A 189 1.53 -12.18 -20.28
N ALA A 190 1.44 -12.74 -21.49
CA ALA A 190 0.26 -13.48 -21.95
C ALA A 190 0.00 -14.74 -21.09
N LEU A 191 1.05 -15.48 -20.74
CA LEU A 191 0.96 -16.65 -19.86
C LEU A 191 0.43 -16.28 -18.48
N PHE A 192 0.98 -15.25 -17.83
CA PHE A 192 0.52 -14.80 -16.52
C PHE A 192 -0.88 -14.21 -16.55
N LEU A 193 -1.25 -13.50 -17.63
CA LEU A 193 -2.62 -13.02 -17.82
C LEU A 193 -3.61 -14.20 -17.93
N PHE A 194 -3.28 -15.21 -18.75
CA PHE A 194 -4.09 -16.42 -18.88
C PHE A 194 -4.24 -17.15 -17.54
N LEU A 195 -3.13 -17.33 -16.81
CA LEU A 195 -3.15 -17.96 -15.49
C LEU A 195 -3.99 -17.17 -14.48
N GLY A 196 -3.85 -15.84 -14.47
CA GLY A 196 -4.64 -14.94 -13.62
C GLY A 196 -6.15 -15.07 -13.91
N VAL A 197 -6.54 -15.06 -15.19
CA VAL A 197 -7.94 -15.26 -15.59
C VAL A 197 -8.44 -16.64 -15.15
N MET A 198 -7.64 -17.70 -15.36
CA MET A 198 -8.00 -19.06 -14.96
C MET A 198 -8.25 -19.16 -13.45
N VAL A 199 -7.35 -18.58 -12.64
CA VAL A 199 -7.49 -18.55 -11.17
C VAL A 199 -8.77 -17.82 -10.77
N VAL A 200 -9.04 -16.65 -11.35
CA VAL A 200 -10.28 -15.90 -11.04
C VAL A 200 -11.53 -16.70 -11.41
N VAL A 201 -11.54 -17.37 -12.57
CA VAL A 201 -12.66 -18.22 -13.01
C VAL A 201 -12.83 -19.41 -12.07
N LEU A 202 -11.75 -20.08 -11.68
CA LEU A 202 -11.79 -21.22 -10.77
C LEU A 202 -12.26 -20.82 -9.37
N LEU A 203 -11.72 -19.73 -8.81
CA LEU A 203 -12.17 -19.20 -7.51
C LEU A 203 -13.64 -18.79 -7.56
N LYS A 204 -14.08 -18.12 -8.62
CA LYS A 204 -15.50 -17.78 -8.82
C LYS A 204 -16.35 -19.05 -8.85
N ARG A 205 -15.95 -20.07 -9.62
CA ARG A 205 -16.67 -21.35 -9.65
C ARG A 205 -16.71 -22.00 -8.28
N MET A 206 -15.61 -22.09 -7.54
CA MET A 206 -15.58 -22.72 -6.21
C MET A 206 -16.43 -21.97 -5.18
N VAL A 207 -16.38 -20.64 -5.17
CA VAL A 207 -17.15 -19.82 -4.22
C VAL A 207 -18.65 -19.88 -4.50
N PHE A 208 -19.06 -19.85 -5.77
CA PHE A 208 -20.48 -19.87 -6.15
C PHE A 208 -21.06 -21.28 -6.34
N ALA A 209 -20.21 -22.30 -6.49
CA ALA A 209 -20.61 -23.70 -6.53
C ALA A 209 -20.54 -24.37 -5.14
N SER A 210 -20.36 -23.60 -4.05
CA SER A 210 -20.54 -24.12 -2.70
C SER A 210 -21.93 -24.77 -2.65
N PRO A 211 -22.03 -26.09 -2.39
CA PRO A 211 -23.30 -26.71 -2.08
C PRO A 211 -23.89 -25.89 -0.94
N GLY A 212 -25.14 -25.44 -1.10
CA GLY A 212 -25.90 -24.96 0.04
C GLY A 212 -25.75 -26.01 1.14
N ALA A 213 -25.47 -25.56 2.37
CA ALA A 213 -25.35 -26.39 3.55
C ALA A 213 -26.16 -27.67 3.39
N GLU A 214 -25.48 -28.84 3.38
CA GLU A 214 -26.20 -30.11 3.42
C GLU A 214 -27.27 -29.98 4.50
N PRO A 215 -28.55 -30.33 4.21
CA PRO A 215 -29.54 -30.41 5.26
C PRO A 215 -28.98 -31.42 6.25
N THR A 216 -28.57 -30.97 7.44
CA THR A 216 -28.43 -31.85 8.59
C THR A 216 -29.80 -32.48 8.77
N ASP A 217 -29.96 -33.69 8.25
CA ASP A 217 -31.10 -34.54 8.54
C ASP A 217 -31.12 -34.67 10.07
N PRO A 218 -32.23 -34.31 10.75
CA PRO A 218 -32.29 -34.45 12.20
C PRO A 218 -32.05 -35.93 12.53
N GLU A 219 -31.02 -36.17 13.34
CA GLU A 219 -30.69 -37.49 13.88
C GLU A 219 -31.98 -38.10 14.44
N PRO A 220 -32.42 -39.30 13.98
CA PRO A 220 -33.66 -39.87 14.48
C PRO A 220 -33.50 -40.04 15.99
N GLU A 221 -34.39 -39.39 16.75
CA GLU A 221 -34.52 -39.59 18.20
C GLU A 221 -34.47 -41.09 18.46
N ARG A 222 -33.42 -41.53 19.18
CA ARG A 222 -33.40 -42.88 19.72
C ARG A 222 -34.60 -42.97 20.66
N GLU A 223 -35.65 -43.60 20.16
CA GLU A 223 -36.82 -44.02 20.89
C GLU A 223 -36.34 -44.82 22.10
N VAL A 224 -36.34 -44.17 23.26
CA VAL A 224 -36.15 -44.85 24.55
C VAL A 224 -37.41 -45.69 24.74
N GLN A 225 -37.32 -46.96 24.35
CA GLN A 225 -38.36 -47.94 24.63
C GLN A 225 -38.49 -48.13 26.15
N PRO A 226 -39.74 -48.34 26.65
CA PRO A 226 -40.10 -48.22 28.06
C PRO A 226 -39.51 -49.31 28.97
#